data_AF-A0A2V9U1C2-F1
#
_entry.id   AF-A0A2V9U1C2-F1
#
_cell.length_a   1.000
_cell.length_b   1.000
_cell.length_c   1.000
_cell.angle_alpha   90.00
_cell.angle_beta   90.00
_cell.angle_gamma   90.00
#
_symmetry.space_group_name_H-M   'P 1'
#
loop_
_entity.id
_entity.type
_entity.pdbx_description
1 polymer ?
#
loop_
_entity_poly.entity_id
_entity_poly.type
_entity_poly.pdbx_seq_one_letter_code
_entity_poly.pdbx_strand_id
1 'polypeptide(L)'
;MTSVRTSLRNPKRLAVKGPWRPTGVARGEPAVILKLCLVSLNEGRNLRRKISSHILSNQLKARPVGQYAQVAPLPTRIPGPLASKFSWSRTIVLTGLIGWLYFSIILHLAGQWWQDPNFSHGFFVPAFALFVLWQDRPRLAGFVPAPSIWGLGIIVFALCVLVIGVLGAELFLSRISLLLLIAGLIVYFRGWQFFRAILFPWAFLVLMIPIPAIIFNQITFPLQLLASRVAAGVLPWAGVPVLREGNVINLPAMALEVAEACSGIRSLLSLATLAIIYGYLMEPRISIRVILALASLPIAIAANSLRIVGTGLLVQYWDPQKAEGFFHAFSGWLIFVVSLAMLFALHRLLLLKTRGKEARA
;
A
#
# COMPACT_ATOMS: atom_id res chain seq x y z
N MET A 1 -46.76 -53.65 19.05
CA MET A 1 -46.28 -55.04 19.13
C MET A 1 -45.60 -55.38 17.81
N THR A 2 -44.30 -55.71 17.87
CA THR A 2 -43.62 -56.83 17.16
C THR A 2 -44.19 -57.25 15.77
N SER A 3 -43.44 -57.44 14.68
CA SER A 3 -42.05 -57.92 14.55
C SER A 3 -41.66 -58.03 13.05
N VAL A 4 -40.35 -57.90 12.77
CA VAL A 4 -39.54 -58.74 11.85
C VAL A 4 -39.81 -58.70 10.33
N ARG A 5 -38.78 -58.28 9.57
CA ARG A 5 -38.41 -58.88 8.28
C ARG A 5 -36.90 -59.13 8.19
N THR A 6 -36.55 -60.38 8.47
CA THR A 6 -35.65 -61.27 7.72
C THR A 6 -34.48 -60.68 6.91
N SER A 7 -33.29 -60.95 7.47
CA SER A 7 -32.02 -61.28 6.78
C SER A 7 -32.19 -62.41 5.75
N LEU A 8 -31.41 -62.39 4.65
CA LEU A 8 -30.48 -63.47 4.27
C LEU A 8 -29.69 -63.18 2.96
N ARG A 9 -28.36 -63.28 3.10
CA ARG A 9 -27.33 -63.82 2.17
C ARG A 9 -26.74 -62.99 1.01
N ASN A 10 -25.58 -62.40 1.36
CA ASN A 10 -24.30 -62.30 0.65
C ASN A 10 -23.89 -63.61 -0.09
N PRO A 11 -23.01 -63.62 -1.12
CA PRO A 11 -21.55 -63.63 -0.85
C PRO A 11 -20.60 -63.02 -1.92
N LYS A 12 -19.37 -62.71 -1.44
CA LYS A 12 -18.02 -62.61 -2.09
C LYS A 12 -17.51 -61.19 -2.44
N ARG A 13 -16.68 -60.61 -1.56
CA ARG A 13 -15.19 -60.46 -1.63
C ARG A 13 -14.74 -59.48 -2.73
N LEU A 14 -14.13 -58.33 -2.40
CA LEU A 14 -12.71 -58.24 -2.01
C LEU A 14 -12.44 -57.08 -1.03
N ALA A 15 -11.59 -57.38 -0.04
CA ALA A 15 -10.98 -56.46 0.92
C ALA A 15 -10.02 -55.47 0.21
N VAL A 16 -9.63 -54.34 0.81
CA VAL A 16 -8.46 -54.25 1.71
C VAL A 16 -8.62 -53.07 2.69
N LYS A 17 -8.38 -53.36 3.98
CA LYS A 17 -8.24 -52.43 5.11
C LYS A 17 -6.86 -51.74 5.10
N GLY A 18 -6.77 -50.55 5.69
CA GLY A 18 -5.49 -50.02 6.18
C GLY A 18 -5.55 -48.58 6.71
N PRO A 19 -5.33 -48.33 8.03
CA PRO A 19 -5.22 -47.00 8.67
C PRO A 19 -3.75 -46.53 8.77
N TRP A 20 -3.44 -45.25 9.06
CA TRP A 20 -2.24 -44.84 9.85
C TRP A 20 -2.21 -43.31 10.12
N ARG A 21 -1.99 -42.94 11.38
CA ARG A 21 -1.61 -41.57 11.84
C ARG A 21 -0.13 -41.29 11.52
N PRO A 22 0.32 -40.03 11.55
CA PRO A 22 1.58 -39.79 12.28
C PRO A 22 1.62 -38.48 13.09
N THR A 23 2.16 -38.62 14.29
CA THR A 23 2.92 -37.62 15.06
C THR A 23 4.30 -37.38 14.42
N GLY A 24 4.89 -36.19 14.63
CA GLY A 24 6.35 -36.02 14.55
C GLY A 24 6.86 -34.87 13.67
N VAL A 25 7.63 -34.00 14.30
CA VAL A 25 8.41 -32.89 13.73
C VAL A 25 9.68 -33.42 13.06
N ALA A 26 9.98 -33.04 11.81
CA ALA A 26 11.35 -32.73 11.32
C ALA A 26 11.40 -32.37 9.81
N ARG A 27 11.92 -31.16 9.54
CA ARG A 27 12.85 -30.75 8.47
C ARG A 27 12.91 -31.52 7.13
N GLY A 28 12.56 -30.79 6.05
CA GLY A 28 13.34 -30.68 4.80
C GLY A 28 13.22 -31.82 3.78
N GLU A 29 12.61 -31.53 2.60
CA GLU A 29 13.18 -31.80 1.26
C GLU A 29 12.17 -31.44 0.12
N PRO A 30 12.58 -30.75 -0.95
CA PRO A 30 11.72 -30.35 -2.09
C PRO A 30 11.33 -31.49 -3.05
N ALA A 31 11.73 -32.75 -2.80
CA ALA A 31 11.53 -33.87 -3.72
C ALA A 31 10.11 -34.48 -3.71
N VAL A 32 9.32 -34.28 -2.65
CA VAL A 32 7.99 -34.92 -2.50
C VAL A 32 6.90 -34.20 -3.29
N ILE A 33 7.03 -32.87 -3.48
CA ILE A 33 6.06 -32.07 -4.26
C ILE A 33 6.19 -32.38 -5.76
N LEU A 34 7.40 -32.69 -6.25
CA LEU A 34 7.62 -33.03 -7.66
C LEU A 34 7.05 -34.42 -8.03
N LYS A 35 7.08 -35.39 -7.10
CA LYS A 35 6.50 -36.72 -7.32
C LYS A 35 4.96 -36.69 -7.36
N LEU A 36 4.31 -35.86 -6.55
CA LEU A 36 2.85 -35.67 -6.59
C LEU A 36 2.39 -34.98 -7.88
N CYS A 37 3.18 -34.05 -8.43
CA CYS A 37 2.85 -33.34 -9.66
C CYS A 37 3.02 -34.23 -10.92
N LEU A 38 3.99 -35.16 -10.93
CA LEU A 38 4.23 -36.06 -12.07
C LEU A 38 3.20 -37.19 -12.20
N VAL A 39 2.64 -37.68 -11.09
CA VAL A 39 1.59 -38.72 -11.13
C VAL A 39 0.27 -38.17 -11.69
N SER A 40 -0.11 -36.93 -11.34
CA SER A 40 -1.32 -36.28 -11.85
C SER A 40 -1.25 -35.93 -13.35
N LEU A 41 -0.06 -35.59 -13.86
CA LEU A 41 0.15 -35.32 -15.29
C LEU A 41 0.13 -36.59 -16.16
N ASN A 42 0.35 -37.78 -15.59
CA ASN A 42 0.36 -39.03 -16.36
C ASN A 42 -1.04 -39.65 -16.51
N GLU A 43 -1.92 -39.52 -15.51
CA GLU A 43 -3.33 -39.95 -15.61
C GLU A 43 -4.13 -39.11 -16.63
N GLY A 44 -3.86 -37.79 -16.70
CA GLY A 44 -4.52 -36.91 -17.67
C GLY A 44 -4.15 -37.18 -19.15
N ARG A 45 -2.95 -37.71 -19.43
CA ARG A 45 -2.51 -38.06 -20.80
C ARG A 45 -3.15 -39.36 -21.31
N ASN A 46 -3.39 -40.34 -20.45
CA ASN A 46 -4.05 -41.59 -20.83
C ASN A 46 -5.55 -41.41 -21.10
N LEU A 47 -6.21 -40.47 -20.42
CA LEU A 47 -7.62 -40.15 -20.68
C LEU A 47 -7.81 -39.43 -22.03
N ARG A 48 -6.88 -38.53 -22.41
CA ARG A 48 -6.89 -37.86 -23.74
C ARG A 48 -6.67 -38.83 -24.90
N ARG A 49 -5.83 -39.85 -24.75
CA ARG A 49 -5.61 -40.86 -25.81
C ARG A 49 -6.81 -41.78 -26.01
N LYS A 50 -7.53 -42.14 -24.93
CA LYS A 50 -8.68 -43.05 -24.99
C LYS A 50 -9.94 -42.41 -25.60
N ILE A 51 -10.08 -41.09 -25.47
CA ILE A 51 -11.17 -40.31 -26.10
C ILE A 51 -10.89 -40.08 -27.60
N SER A 52 -9.62 -39.98 -28.00
CA SER A 52 -9.23 -39.72 -29.39
C SER A 52 -9.41 -40.91 -30.34
N SER A 53 -9.43 -42.16 -29.84
CA SER A 53 -9.60 -43.36 -30.68
C SER A 53 -11.05 -43.81 -30.86
N HIS A 54 -11.98 -43.34 -30.02
CA HIS A 54 -13.42 -43.67 -30.14
C HIS A 54 -14.23 -42.68 -30.97
N ILE A 55 -13.71 -41.47 -31.19
CA ILE A 55 -14.40 -40.45 -32.01
C ILE A 55 -14.02 -40.57 -33.50
N LEU A 56 -12.91 -41.24 -33.83
CA LEU A 56 -12.38 -41.30 -35.20
C LEU A 56 -12.97 -42.43 -36.07
N SER A 57 -13.70 -43.40 -35.50
CA SER A 57 -14.13 -44.59 -36.24
C SER A 57 -15.57 -44.56 -36.76
N ASN A 58 -16.35 -43.49 -36.53
CA ASN A 58 -17.80 -43.52 -36.79
C ASN A 58 -18.35 -42.43 -37.73
N GLN A 59 -17.50 -41.78 -38.54
CA GLN A 59 -17.93 -40.75 -39.49
C GLN A 59 -17.42 -40.95 -40.94
N LEU A 60 -17.00 -42.17 -41.30
CA LEU A 60 -16.79 -42.55 -42.70
C LEU A 60 -18.02 -43.29 -43.24
N LYS A 61 -19.17 -42.60 -43.28
CA LYS A 61 -20.28 -42.97 -44.15
C LYS A 61 -20.27 -42.02 -45.34
N ALA A 62 -19.93 -42.60 -46.48
CA ALA A 62 -19.83 -41.98 -47.79
C ALA A 62 -20.98 -41.01 -48.08
N ARG A 63 -20.61 -39.80 -48.53
CA ARG A 63 -21.50 -38.91 -49.29
C ARG A 63 -20.85 -38.66 -50.66
N PRO A 64 -21.62 -38.70 -51.76
CA PRO A 64 -21.07 -38.62 -53.10
C PRO A 64 -20.46 -37.25 -53.38
N VAL A 65 -19.34 -37.29 -54.09
CA VAL A 65 -18.60 -36.14 -54.61
C VAL A 65 -19.42 -35.54 -55.76
N GLY A 66 -20.00 -34.35 -55.54
CA GLY A 66 -20.72 -33.62 -56.58
C GLY A 66 -21.16 -32.25 -56.08
N GLN A 67 -20.71 -31.21 -56.78
CA GLN A 67 -21.13 -29.80 -56.66
C GLN A 67 -20.82 -29.11 -55.32
N TYR A 68 -19.79 -28.27 -55.31
CA TYR A 68 -19.87 -26.80 -55.36
C TYR A 68 -18.44 -26.27 -55.16
N ALA A 69 -17.71 -26.19 -56.27
CA ALA A 69 -16.56 -25.29 -56.36
C ALA A 69 -17.10 -23.85 -56.31
N GLN A 70 -17.23 -23.30 -55.11
CA GLN A 70 -17.23 -21.86 -54.90
C GLN A 70 -16.17 -21.56 -53.85
N VAL A 71 -14.98 -21.17 -54.33
CA VAL A 71 -13.97 -20.52 -53.51
C VAL A 71 -14.60 -19.19 -53.10
N ALA A 72 -15.11 -19.12 -51.86
CA ALA A 72 -15.52 -17.85 -51.27
C ALA A 72 -14.32 -16.88 -51.36
N PRO A 73 -14.51 -15.62 -51.80
CA PRO A 73 -13.45 -14.63 -51.72
C PRO A 73 -13.00 -14.54 -50.25
N LEU A 74 -11.69 -14.63 -50.02
CA LEU A 74 -11.08 -14.37 -48.72
C LEU A 74 -11.71 -13.09 -48.15
N PRO A 75 -12.18 -13.06 -46.89
CA PRO A 75 -12.64 -11.81 -46.29
C PRO A 75 -11.47 -10.83 -46.36
N THR A 76 -11.67 -9.76 -47.14
CA THR A 76 -10.76 -8.63 -47.18
C THR A 76 -10.51 -8.22 -45.74
N ARG A 77 -9.24 -8.30 -45.29
CA ARG A 77 -8.83 -7.73 -44.01
C ARG A 77 -9.30 -6.28 -44.02
N ILE A 78 -10.37 -5.98 -43.30
CA ILE A 78 -10.70 -4.61 -42.93
C ILE A 78 -9.43 -4.11 -42.24
N PRO A 79 -8.73 -3.09 -42.77
CA PRO A 79 -7.59 -2.55 -42.07
C PRO A 79 -8.09 -2.12 -40.69
N GLY A 80 -7.57 -2.78 -39.65
CA GLY A 80 -7.84 -2.38 -38.27
C GLY A 80 -7.54 -0.89 -38.11
N PRO A 81 -8.15 -0.21 -37.14
CA PRO A 81 -7.95 1.23 -36.93
C PRO A 81 -6.44 1.50 -36.94
N LEU A 82 -6.01 2.41 -37.81
CA LEU A 82 -4.61 2.82 -37.97
C LEU A 82 -4.00 2.90 -36.57
N ALA A 83 -3.12 1.96 -36.23
CA ALA A 83 -2.34 2.03 -35.01
C ALA A 83 -1.51 3.30 -35.13
N SER A 84 -1.98 4.39 -34.52
CA SER A 84 -1.32 5.68 -34.59
C SER A 84 0.11 5.45 -34.11
N LYS A 85 1.10 5.69 -34.97
CA LYS A 85 2.50 5.65 -34.55
C LYS A 85 2.62 6.53 -33.31
N PHE A 86 2.94 5.91 -32.17
CA PHE A 86 3.14 6.61 -30.91
C PHE A 86 4.24 7.65 -31.14
N SER A 87 3.84 8.91 -31.29
CA SER A 87 4.76 9.96 -31.69
C SER A 87 5.50 10.44 -30.46
N TRP A 88 6.71 9.92 -30.25
CA TRP A 88 7.61 10.32 -29.16
C TRP A 88 7.76 11.84 -29.06
N SER A 89 7.70 12.55 -30.18
CA SER A 89 7.71 14.02 -30.22
C SER A 89 6.55 14.65 -29.43
N ARG A 90 5.33 14.12 -29.54
CA ARG A 90 4.16 14.64 -28.80
C ARG A 90 4.32 14.44 -27.29
N THR A 91 4.84 13.29 -26.88
CA THR A 91 5.09 12.98 -25.47
C THR A 91 6.16 13.88 -24.88
N ILE A 92 7.25 14.12 -25.62
CA ILE A 92 8.34 15.02 -25.21
C ILE A 92 7.81 16.45 -25.06
N VAL A 93 7.08 16.97 -26.05
CA VAL A 93 6.51 18.32 -26.01
C VAL A 93 5.54 18.48 -24.83
N LEU A 94 4.64 17.51 -24.64
CA LEU A 94 3.68 17.56 -23.54
C LEU A 94 4.38 17.53 -22.17
N THR A 95 5.37 16.64 -22.01
CA THR A 95 6.14 16.53 -20.75
C THR A 95 6.95 17.79 -20.50
N GLY A 96 7.56 18.37 -21.55
CA GLY A 96 8.27 19.65 -21.47
C GLY A 96 7.36 20.82 -21.07
N LEU A 97 6.15 20.89 -21.63
CA LEU A 97 5.17 21.93 -21.29
C LEU A 97 4.66 21.80 -19.86
N ILE A 98 4.36 20.58 -19.41
CA ILE A 98 3.98 20.32 -18.01
C ILE A 98 5.16 20.67 -17.08
N GLY A 99 6.37 20.24 -17.45
CA GLY A 99 7.58 20.53 -16.71
C GLY A 99 7.82 22.02 -16.56
N TRP A 100 7.64 22.80 -17.63
CA TRP A 100 7.74 24.25 -17.62
C TRP A 100 6.65 24.91 -16.76
N LEU A 101 5.39 24.51 -16.94
CA LEU A 101 4.25 25.05 -16.19
C LEU A 101 4.36 24.80 -14.68
N TYR A 102 4.82 23.62 -14.27
CA TYR A 102 4.94 23.22 -12.87
C TYR A 102 6.35 23.36 -12.30
N PHE A 103 7.31 23.88 -13.05
CA PHE A 103 8.73 23.95 -12.65
C PHE A 103 8.89 24.63 -11.30
N SER A 104 8.32 25.83 -11.16
CA SER A 104 8.38 26.60 -9.91
C SER A 104 7.73 25.83 -8.75
N ILE A 105 6.58 25.19 -8.98
CA ILE A 105 5.85 24.45 -7.93
C ILE A 105 6.65 23.25 -7.44
N ILE A 106 7.26 22.50 -8.37
CA ILE A 106 8.11 21.35 -8.05
C ILE A 106 9.37 21.80 -7.30
N LEU A 107 10.01 22.90 -7.71
CA LEU A 107 11.18 23.44 -7.01
C LEU A 107 10.86 23.87 -5.58
N HIS A 108 9.77 24.62 -5.36
CA HIS A 108 9.35 25.02 -4.02
C HIS A 108 8.95 23.81 -3.16
N LEU A 109 8.32 22.80 -3.77
CA LEU A 109 7.96 21.57 -3.07
C LEU A 109 9.19 20.76 -2.65
N ALA A 110 10.18 20.61 -3.55
CA ALA A 110 11.44 19.95 -3.25
C ALA A 110 12.29 20.75 -2.22
N GLY A 111 12.29 22.07 -2.34
CA GLY A 111 12.92 22.96 -1.36
C GLY A 111 12.31 22.79 0.04
N GLN A 112 10.98 22.67 0.12
CA GLN A 112 10.31 22.41 1.40
C GLN A 112 10.68 21.03 1.98
N TRP A 113 10.76 19.97 1.16
CA TRP A 113 11.19 18.66 1.65
C TRP A 113 12.63 18.66 2.16
N TRP A 114 13.48 19.51 1.60
CA TRP A 114 14.89 19.64 1.99
C TRP A 114 15.07 20.47 3.27
N GLN A 115 14.33 21.57 3.38
CA GLN A 115 14.50 22.55 4.47
C GLN A 115 13.65 22.22 5.70
N ASP A 116 12.49 21.59 5.53
CA ASP A 116 11.57 21.24 6.61
C ASP A 116 11.67 19.75 6.95
N PRO A 117 12.25 19.39 8.11
CA PRO A 117 12.36 18.00 8.55
C PRO A 117 11.00 17.27 8.66
N ASN A 118 9.89 17.99 8.84
CA ASN A 118 8.56 17.38 8.95
C ASN A 118 8.04 16.80 7.64
N PHE A 119 8.60 17.25 6.50
CA PHE A 119 8.17 16.83 5.16
C PHE A 119 9.29 16.14 4.37
N SER A 120 10.41 15.77 5.00
CA SER A 120 11.51 15.07 4.32
C SER A 120 11.13 13.70 3.76
N HIS A 121 10.08 13.05 4.29
CA HIS A 121 9.51 11.83 3.70
C HIS A 121 8.94 12.07 2.29
N GLY A 122 8.67 13.33 1.94
CA GLY A 122 8.15 13.73 0.63
C GLY A 122 9.01 13.30 -0.55
N PHE A 123 10.33 13.16 -0.39
CA PHE A 123 11.21 12.59 -1.42
C PHE A 123 10.97 11.09 -1.67
N PHE A 124 10.64 10.33 -0.61
CA PHE A 124 10.39 8.89 -0.71
C PHE A 124 9.06 8.58 -1.38
N VAL A 125 8.07 9.47 -1.25
CA VAL A 125 6.71 9.25 -1.76
C VAL A 125 6.67 9.02 -3.29
N PRO A 126 7.18 9.93 -4.15
CA PRO A 126 7.20 9.72 -5.59
C PRO A 126 8.09 8.55 -6.00
N ALA A 127 9.22 8.33 -5.31
CA ALA A 127 10.09 7.18 -5.57
C ALA A 127 9.37 5.85 -5.33
N PHE A 128 8.61 5.73 -4.23
CA PHE A 128 7.82 4.54 -3.95
C PHE A 128 6.64 4.39 -4.91
N ALA A 129 5.95 5.47 -5.27
CA ALA A 129 4.88 5.42 -6.27
C ALA A 129 5.39 4.90 -7.63
N LEU A 130 6.57 5.35 -8.06
CA LEU A 130 7.24 4.85 -9.27
C LEU A 130 7.65 3.38 -9.13
N PHE A 131 8.18 2.98 -7.97
CA PHE A 131 8.51 1.59 -7.69
C PHE A 131 7.27 0.67 -7.80
N VAL A 132 6.14 1.08 -7.23
CA VAL A 132 4.88 0.32 -7.33
C VAL A 132 4.40 0.22 -8.77
N LEU A 133 4.46 1.31 -9.54
CA LEU A 133 4.13 1.30 -10.97
C LEU A 133 5.05 0.37 -11.77
N TRP A 134 6.35 0.35 -11.44
CA TRP A 134 7.33 -0.54 -12.07
C TRP A 134 7.06 -2.00 -11.73
N GLN A 135 6.74 -2.31 -10.47
CA GLN A 135 6.38 -3.65 -10.02
C GLN A 135 5.10 -4.15 -10.70
N ASP A 136 4.10 -3.28 -10.85
CA ASP A 136 2.82 -3.60 -11.47
C ASP A 136 2.83 -3.56 -13.01
N ARG A 137 3.95 -3.21 -13.65
CA ARG A 137 4.04 -3.08 -15.12
C ARG A 137 3.47 -4.28 -15.90
N PRO A 138 3.66 -5.56 -15.51
CA PRO A 138 3.15 -6.68 -16.31
C PRO A 138 1.63 -6.77 -16.21
N ARG A 139 1.07 -6.48 -15.03
CA ARG A 139 -0.37 -6.37 -14.81
C ARG A 139 -0.96 -5.21 -15.61
N LEU A 140 -0.27 -4.07 -15.63
CA LEU A 140 -0.71 -2.87 -16.34
C LEU A 140 -0.61 -3.00 -17.88
N ALA A 141 0.30 -3.83 -18.38
CA ALA A 141 0.46 -4.10 -19.81
C ALA A 141 -0.75 -4.83 -20.42
N GLY A 142 -1.54 -5.53 -19.60
CA GLY A 142 -2.74 -6.24 -20.05
C GLY A 142 -3.95 -5.33 -20.32
N PHE A 143 -3.91 -4.06 -19.91
CA PHE A 143 -5.02 -3.12 -20.14
C PHE A 143 -4.96 -2.54 -21.55
N VAL A 144 -6.02 -2.73 -22.33
CA VAL A 144 -6.23 -2.05 -23.61
C VAL A 144 -6.56 -0.58 -23.33
N PRO A 145 -5.82 0.39 -23.91
CA PRO A 145 -6.13 1.80 -23.74
C PRO A 145 -7.55 2.12 -24.20
N ALA A 146 -8.34 2.75 -23.32
CA ALA A 146 -9.69 3.22 -23.60
C ALA A 146 -9.80 4.72 -23.27
N PRO A 147 -9.27 5.62 -24.13
CA PRO A 147 -9.27 7.06 -23.92
C PRO A 147 -10.65 7.59 -23.53
N SER A 148 -10.71 8.57 -22.61
CA SER A 148 -11.97 9.16 -22.16
C SER A 148 -11.92 10.67 -22.17
N ILE A 149 -12.92 11.30 -22.80
CA ILE A 149 -13.05 12.77 -22.87
C ILE A 149 -13.23 13.39 -21.47
N TRP A 150 -13.72 12.64 -20.49
CA TRP A 150 -13.78 13.07 -19.10
C TRP A 150 -12.41 13.44 -18.54
N GLY A 151 -11.33 12.83 -19.05
CA GLY A 151 -9.96 13.23 -18.72
C GLY A 151 -9.67 14.68 -19.08
N LEU A 152 -10.23 15.20 -20.18
CA LEU A 152 -10.11 16.61 -20.54
C LEU A 152 -10.80 17.51 -19.52
N GLY A 153 -11.98 17.13 -19.03
CA GLY A 153 -12.68 17.85 -17.96
C GLY A 153 -11.84 17.93 -16.68
N ILE A 154 -11.17 16.83 -16.30
CA ILE A 154 -10.26 16.80 -15.15
C ILE A 154 -9.03 17.68 -15.39
N ILE A 155 -8.47 17.70 -16.61
CA ILE A 155 -7.34 18.56 -16.97
C ILE A 155 -7.74 20.03 -16.85
N VAL A 156 -8.88 20.43 -17.43
CA VAL A 156 -9.39 21.81 -17.33
C VAL A 156 -9.62 22.19 -15.87
N PHE A 157 -10.25 21.31 -15.10
CA PHE A 157 -10.43 21.51 -13.66
C PHE A 157 -9.10 21.67 -12.92
N ALA A 158 -8.10 20.84 -13.21
CA ALA A 158 -6.77 20.96 -12.64
C ALA A 158 -6.11 22.31 -12.96
N LEU A 159 -6.25 22.80 -14.20
CA LEU A 159 -5.73 24.12 -14.60
C LEU A 159 -6.49 25.25 -13.89
N CYS A 160 -7.81 25.15 -13.70
CA CYS A 160 -8.56 26.11 -12.90
C CYS A 160 -8.09 26.11 -11.44
N VAL A 161 -7.88 24.94 -10.83
CA VAL A 161 -7.34 24.83 -9.46
C VAL A 161 -5.93 25.42 -9.38
N LEU A 162 -5.09 25.22 -10.39
CA LEU A 162 -3.77 25.85 -10.49
C LEU A 162 -3.89 27.37 -10.49
N VAL A 163 -4.74 27.94 -11.34
CA VAL A 163 -4.95 29.39 -11.43
C VAL A 163 -5.45 29.95 -10.09
N ILE A 164 -6.44 29.31 -9.47
CA ILE A 164 -6.95 29.71 -8.15
C ILE A 164 -5.84 29.63 -7.09
N GLY A 165 -5.05 28.54 -7.08
CA GLY A 165 -3.96 28.36 -6.13
C GLY A 165 -2.87 29.43 -6.29
N VAL A 166 -2.50 29.77 -7.52
CA VAL A 166 -1.48 30.79 -7.81
C VAL A 166 -2.00 32.19 -7.46
N LEU A 167 -3.22 32.55 -7.88
CA LEU A 167 -3.81 33.87 -7.61
C LEU A 167 -4.13 34.06 -6.12
N GLY A 168 -4.52 33.00 -5.42
CA GLY A 168 -4.78 32.99 -3.99
C GLY A 168 -3.54 32.84 -3.11
N ALA A 169 -2.33 32.75 -3.70
CA ALA A 169 -1.09 32.43 -2.99
C ALA A 169 -1.17 31.13 -2.14
N GLU A 170 -2.04 30.20 -2.53
CA GLU A 170 -2.29 28.94 -1.86
C GLU A 170 -1.45 27.82 -2.49
N LEU A 171 -0.30 27.56 -1.86
CA LEU A 171 0.65 26.52 -2.29
C LEU A 171 0.02 25.13 -2.30
N PHE A 172 -0.88 24.83 -1.35
CA PHE A 172 -1.53 23.52 -1.27
C PHE A 172 -2.38 23.23 -2.51
N LEU A 173 -3.24 24.17 -2.93
CA LEU A 173 -4.06 24.03 -4.14
C LEU A 173 -3.18 23.89 -5.39
N SER A 174 -2.14 24.72 -5.50
CA SER A 174 -1.19 24.69 -6.62
C SER A 174 -0.44 23.35 -6.73
N ARG A 175 -0.21 22.66 -5.61
CA ARG A 175 0.41 21.32 -5.60
C ARG A 175 -0.61 20.22 -5.90
N ILE A 176 -1.83 20.34 -5.40
CA ILE A 176 -2.92 19.39 -5.69
C ILE A 176 -3.29 19.42 -7.17
N SER A 177 -3.25 20.59 -7.83
CA SER A 177 -3.51 20.68 -9.26
C SER A 177 -2.56 19.82 -10.10
N LEU A 178 -1.29 19.65 -9.67
CA LEU A 178 -0.35 18.75 -10.33
C LEU A 178 -0.85 17.30 -10.31
N LEU A 179 -1.34 16.82 -9.16
CA LEU A 179 -1.87 15.46 -9.03
C LEU A 179 -3.15 15.26 -9.83
N LEU A 180 -4.03 16.27 -9.84
CA LEU A 180 -5.24 16.28 -10.65
C LEU A 180 -4.90 16.27 -12.15
N LEU A 181 -3.90 17.03 -12.58
CA LEU A 181 -3.43 17.05 -13.96
C LEU A 181 -2.90 15.66 -14.36
N ILE A 182 -2.09 15.03 -13.51
CA ILE A 182 -1.60 13.66 -13.73
C ILE A 182 -2.77 12.68 -13.87
N ALA A 183 -3.78 12.76 -12.99
CA ALA A 183 -4.98 11.92 -13.10
C ALA A 183 -5.73 12.16 -14.42
N GLY A 184 -5.94 13.43 -14.78
CA GLY A 184 -6.63 13.82 -16.00
C GLY A 184 -5.93 13.33 -17.25
N LEU A 185 -4.61 13.46 -17.33
CA LEU A 185 -3.80 12.93 -18.43
C LEU A 185 -3.90 11.41 -18.54
N ILE A 186 -3.85 10.69 -17.42
CA ILE A 186 -3.97 9.23 -17.41
C ILE A 186 -5.35 8.81 -17.88
N VAL A 187 -6.42 9.42 -17.37
CA VAL A 187 -7.79 9.13 -17.81
C VAL A 187 -8.01 9.50 -19.28
N TYR A 188 -7.44 10.61 -19.73
CA TYR A 188 -7.55 11.07 -21.12
C TYR A 188 -6.89 10.09 -22.10
N PHE A 189 -5.66 9.65 -21.82
CA PHE A 189 -4.91 8.78 -22.75
C PHE A 189 -5.13 7.28 -22.54
N ARG A 190 -5.34 6.82 -21.30
CA ARG A 190 -5.44 5.39 -20.95
C ARG A 190 -6.82 4.95 -20.49
N GLY A 191 -7.65 5.88 -20.01
CA GLY A 191 -9.01 5.60 -19.56
C GLY A 191 -9.15 5.32 -18.06
N TRP A 192 -10.41 5.29 -17.61
CA TRP A 192 -10.79 5.04 -16.21
C TRP A 192 -10.37 3.68 -15.68
N GLN A 193 -10.40 2.64 -16.52
CA GLN A 193 -10.01 1.28 -16.12
C GLN A 193 -8.53 1.23 -15.72
N PHE A 194 -7.67 1.88 -16.51
CA PHE A 194 -6.25 2.00 -16.21
C PHE A 194 -6.02 2.85 -14.95
N PHE A 195 -6.70 4.00 -14.83
CA PHE A 195 -6.57 4.85 -13.64
C PHE A 195 -6.95 4.12 -12.35
N ARG A 196 -8.03 3.32 -12.36
CA ARG A 196 -8.41 2.47 -11.22
C ARG A 196 -7.34 1.46 -10.85
N ALA A 197 -6.64 0.88 -11.83
CA ALA A 197 -5.57 -0.07 -11.58
C ALA A 197 -4.35 0.57 -10.87
N ILE A 198 -4.11 1.87 -11.09
CA ILE A 198 -3.02 2.64 -10.48
C ILE A 198 -3.50 3.63 -9.41
N LEU A 199 -4.72 3.46 -8.90
CA LEU A 199 -5.30 4.40 -7.95
C LEU A 199 -4.46 4.49 -6.67
N PHE A 200 -3.88 3.38 -6.22
CA PHE A 200 -3.00 3.35 -5.05
C PHE A 200 -1.74 4.21 -5.22
N PRO A 201 -0.84 3.97 -6.21
CA PRO A 201 0.35 4.80 -6.36
C PRO A 201 0.01 6.28 -6.65
N TRP A 202 -1.09 6.56 -7.36
CA TRP A 202 -1.54 7.94 -7.57
C TRP A 202 -2.02 8.60 -6.26
N ALA A 203 -2.88 7.94 -5.49
CA ALA A 203 -3.39 8.47 -4.21
C ALA A 203 -2.26 8.62 -3.18
N PHE A 204 -1.27 7.72 -3.22
CA PHE A 204 -0.09 7.78 -2.37
C PHE A 204 0.72 9.06 -2.58
N LEU A 205 0.74 9.63 -3.80
CA LEU A 205 1.40 10.92 -4.07
C LEU A 205 0.83 12.07 -3.25
N VAL A 206 -0.43 12.01 -2.78
CA VAL A 206 -0.98 13.07 -1.92
C VAL A 206 -0.15 13.25 -0.65
N LEU A 207 0.47 12.19 -0.13
CA LEU A 207 1.31 12.24 1.08
C LEU A 207 2.60 13.04 0.91
N MET A 208 3.01 13.35 -0.33
CA MET A 208 4.17 14.21 -0.59
C MET A 208 3.82 15.69 -0.46
N ILE A 209 2.53 16.05 -0.49
CA ILE A 209 2.06 17.43 -0.45
C ILE A 209 1.86 17.83 1.01
N PRO A 210 2.60 18.84 1.51
CA PRO A 210 2.35 19.42 2.82
C PRO A 210 0.94 19.97 2.92
N ILE A 211 0.19 19.52 3.92
CA ILE A 211 -1.15 20.06 4.22
C ILE A 211 -1.05 21.53 4.66
N PRO A 212 -2.11 22.34 4.46
CA PRO A 212 -2.12 23.74 4.90
C PRO A 212 -1.77 23.87 6.39
N ALA A 213 -0.97 24.89 6.73
CA ALA A 213 -0.46 25.10 8.09
C ALA A 213 -1.58 25.17 9.14
N ILE A 214 -2.74 25.73 8.77
CA ILE A 214 -3.92 25.82 9.63
C ILE A 214 -4.41 24.42 10.03
N ILE A 215 -4.57 23.52 9.05
CA ILE A 215 -5.01 22.14 9.28
C ILE A 215 -3.93 21.37 10.04
N PHE A 216 -2.66 21.55 9.67
CA PHE A 216 -1.53 20.95 10.37
C PHE A 216 -1.56 21.32 11.86
N ASN A 217 -1.65 22.60 12.19
CA ASN A 217 -1.67 23.09 13.56
C ASN A 217 -2.90 22.63 14.34
N GLN A 218 -4.07 22.56 13.70
CA GLN A 218 -5.29 22.01 14.31
C GLN A 218 -5.16 20.54 14.70
N ILE A 219 -4.37 19.76 13.97
CA ILE A 219 -4.12 18.34 14.30
C ILE A 219 -3.02 18.24 15.35
N THR A 220 -1.93 18.98 15.18
CA THR A 220 -0.72 18.80 16.00
C THR A 220 -0.84 19.40 17.39
N PHE A 221 -1.53 20.53 17.55
CA PHE A 221 -1.67 21.19 18.85
C PHE A 221 -2.43 20.33 19.89
N PRO A 222 -3.59 19.71 19.59
CA PRO A 222 -4.23 18.77 20.51
C PRO A 222 -3.35 17.57 20.88
N LEU A 223 -2.57 17.06 19.92
CA LEU A 223 -1.64 15.96 20.14
C LEU A 223 -0.51 16.36 21.09
N GLN A 224 0.02 17.59 20.96
CA GLN A 224 1.00 18.15 21.89
C GLN A 224 0.43 18.31 23.30
N LEU A 225 -0.80 18.82 23.44
CA LEU A 225 -1.47 18.92 24.74
C LEU A 225 -1.68 17.55 25.38
N LEU A 226 -2.10 16.54 24.60
CA LEU A 226 -2.24 15.18 25.09
C LEU A 226 -0.89 14.62 25.57
N ALA A 227 0.16 14.76 24.76
CA ALA A 227 1.50 14.28 25.11
C ALA A 227 2.04 14.98 26.36
N SER A 228 1.84 16.30 26.48
CA SER A 228 2.23 17.08 27.67
C SER A 228 1.50 16.61 28.93
N ARG A 229 0.20 16.28 28.82
CA ARG A 229 -0.60 15.76 29.94
C ARG A 229 -0.12 14.38 30.37
N VAL A 230 0.17 13.50 29.42
CA VAL A 230 0.74 12.16 29.72
C VAL A 230 2.09 12.30 30.40
N ALA A 231 2.99 13.13 29.86
CA ALA A 231 4.32 13.32 30.46
C ALA A 231 4.24 13.92 31.87
N ALA A 232 3.41 14.94 32.08
CA ALA A 232 3.20 15.54 33.41
C ALA A 232 2.57 14.56 34.41
N GLY A 233 1.78 13.59 33.93
CA GLY A 233 1.25 12.52 34.76
C GLY A 233 2.25 11.42 35.10
N VAL A 234 3.32 11.25 34.31
CA VAL A 234 4.32 10.17 34.47
C VAL A 234 5.57 10.64 35.20
N LEU A 235 6.09 11.83 34.92
CA LEU A 235 7.32 12.37 35.52
C LEU A 235 7.33 12.39 37.07
N PRO A 236 6.21 12.74 37.75
CA PRO A 236 6.15 12.68 39.22
C PRO A 236 6.38 11.29 39.80
N TRP A 237 5.96 10.23 39.10
CA TRP A 237 6.21 8.84 39.55
C TRP A 237 7.68 8.48 39.54
N ALA A 238 8.49 9.20 38.76
CA ALA A 238 9.93 9.07 38.70
C ALA A 238 10.66 10.10 39.59
N GLY A 239 9.96 10.72 40.54
CA GLY A 239 10.54 11.66 41.52
C GLY A 239 10.79 13.07 40.97
N VAL A 240 10.25 13.40 39.79
CA VAL A 240 10.45 14.69 39.15
C VAL A 240 9.21 15.58 39.33
N PRO A 241 9.25 16.62 40.18
CA PRO A 241 8.14 17.54 40.32
C PRO A 241 7.98 18.37 39.05
N VAL A 242 6.76 18.52 38.56
CA VAL A 242 6.47 19.23 37.31
C VAL A 242 5.26 20.14 37.44
N LEU A 243 5.35 21.30 36.82
CA LEU A 243 4.21 22.20 36.60
C LEU A 243 3.92 22.27 35.10
N ARG A 244 2.69 21.97 34.69
CA ARG A 244 2.28 21.96 33.28
C ARG A 244 1.44 23.18 32.94
N GLU A 245 1.91 23.99 32.00
CA GLU A 245 1.23 25.17 31.48
C GLU A 245 1.02 24.99 29.97
N GLY A 246 -0.20 24.59 29.58
CA GLY A 246 -0.47 24.29 28.17
C GLY A 246 0.40 23.14 27.64
N ASN A 247 1.27 23.44 26.69
CA ASN A 247 2.26 22.55 26.10
C ASN A 247 3.68 22.77 26.67
N VAL A 248 3.85 23.55 27.75
CA VAL A 248 5.13 23.71 28.44
C VAL A 248 5.10 22.91 29.74
N ILE A 249 6.19 22.19 30.02
CA ILE A 249 6.40 21.45 31.26
C ILE A 249 7.58 22.10 31.97
N ASN A 250 7.31 22.78 33.08
CA ASN A 250 8.33 23.41 33.90
C ASN A 250 8.89 22.36 34.88
N LEU A 251 10.18 22.04 34.72
CA LEU A 251 10.96 21.24 35.66
C LEU A 251 11.86 22.14 36.50
N PRO A 252 12.35 21.68 37.66
CA PRO A 252 13.31 22.44 38.47
C PRO A 252 14.59 22.80 37.71
N ALA A 253 15.05 21.93 36.83
CA ALA A 253 16.27 22.14 36.05
C ALA A 253 16.08 23.10 34.86
N MET A 254 14.99 22.96 34.10
CA MET A 254 14.66 23.82 32.95
C MET A 254 13.19 23.66 32.53
N ALA A 255 12.67 24.61 31.75
CA ALA A 255 11.40 24.44 31.06
C ALA A 255 11.57 23.54 29.81
N LEU A 256 10.68 22.57 29.65
CA LEU A 256 10.57 21.75 28.45
C LEU A 256 9.35 22.19 27.64
N GLU A 257 9.61 22.86 26.51
CA GLU A 257 8.57 23.14 25.54
C GLU A 257 8.25 21.87 24.75
N VAL A 258 7.02 21.39 24.86
CA VAL A 258 6.57 20.26 24.06
C VAL A 258 6.53 20.65 22.59
N ALA A 259 6.41 21.92 22.20
CA ALA A 259 6.53 22.33 20.80
C ALA A 259 7.92 22.04 20.21
N GLU A 260 9.01 22.40 20.91
CA GLU A 260 10.38 22.09 20.46
C GLU A 260 10.74 20.62 20.69
N ALA A 261 10.33 20.03 21.82
CA ALA A 261 10.48 18.60 22.08
C ALA A 261 9.60 17.73 21.17
N CYS A 262 8.59 18.31 20.52
CA CYS A 262 7.74 17.71 19.47
C CYS A 262 7.94 18.36 18.10
N SER A 263 9.01 19.12 17.89
CA SER A 263 9.55 19.39 16.54
C SER A 263 9.86 18.09 15.77
N GLY A 264 9.73 16.96 16.49
CA GLY A 264 9.54 15.58 16.07
C GLY A 264 8.14 15.15 15.58
N ILE A 265 7.22 16.04 15.17
CA ILE A 265 6.07 15.63 14.32
C ILE A 265 6.57 14.98 13.01
N ARG A 266 7.84 15.19 12.66
CA ARG A 266 8.73 14.28 11.90
C ARG A 266 8.29 12.82 11.93
N SER A 267 7.97 12.27 13.10
CA SER A 267 7.61 10.86 13.24
C SER A 267 6.17 10.56 12.85
N LEU A 268 5.19 11.45 13.06
CA LEU A 268 3.78 11.11 12.78
C LEU A 268 3.52 10.93 11.29
N LEU A 269 3.86 11.94 10.48
CA LEU A 269 3.66 11.87 9.03
C LEU A 269 4.56 10.81 8.40
N SER A 270 5.84 10.76 8.79
CA SER A 270 6.77 9.74 8.29
C SER A 270 6.37 8.32 8.69
N LEU A 271 5.92 8.09 9.93
CA LEU A 271 5.42 6.79 10.39
C LEU A 271 4.11 6.44 9.69
N ALA A 272 3.20 7.40 9.47
CA ALA A 272 1.97 7.17 8.72
C ALA A 272 2.28 6.76 7.27
N THR A 273 3.17 7.50 6.58
CA THR A 273 3.64 7.17 5.24
C THR A 273 4.29 5.79 5.22
N LEU A 274 5.18 5.50 6.16
CA LEU A 274 5.86 4.22 6.25
C LEU A 274 4.90 3.08 6.63
N ALA A 275 3.88 3.34 7.45
CA ALA A 275 2.84 2.36 7.78
C ALA A 275 2.00 2.00 6.55
N ILE A 276 1.69 2.97 5.69
CA ILE A 276 0.99 2.75 4.43
C ILE A 276 1.87 1.93 3.46
N ILE A 277 3.15 2.29 3.32
CA ILE A 277 4.12 1.52 2.52
C ILE A 277 4.21 0.08 3.03
N TYR A 278 4.46 -0.08 4.33
CA TYR A 278 4.62 -1.36 5.00
C TYR A 278 3.37 -2.23 4.85
N GLY A 279 2.19 -1.67 5.12
CA GLY A 279 0.92 -2.36 4.94
C GLY A 279 0.69 -2.78 3.49
N TYR A 280 1.02 -1.93 2.52
CA TYR A 280 0.89 -2.28 1.10
C TYR A 280 1.79 -3.47 0.70
N LEU A 281 3.05 -3.46 1.15
CA LEU A 281 4.02 -4.49 0.78
C LEU A 281 3.85 -5.82 1.54
N MET A 282 3.47 -5.76 2.81
CA MET A 282 3.54 -6.93 3.71
C MET A 282 2.19 -7.60 3.95
N GLU A 283 1.08 -6.93 3.67
CA GLU A 283 -0.26 -7.42 4.01
C GLU A 283 -1.17 -7.41 2.79
N PRO A 284 -1.76 -8.56 2.38
CA PRO A 284 -2.73 -8.59 1.29
C PRO A 284 -4.09 -7.96 1.63
N ARG A 285 -4.51 -7.95 2.90
CA ARG A 285 -5.86 -7.54 3.31
C ARG A 285 -5.97 -6.04 3.51
N ILE A 286 -6.82 -5.38 2.71
CA ILE A 286 -7.06 -3.93 2.79
C ILE A 286 -7.48 -3.48 4.20
N SER A 287 -8.30 -4.27 4.89
CA SER A 287 -8.74 -3.95 6.26
C SER A 287 -7.57 -3.81 7.23
N ILE A 288 -6.60 -4.73 7.19
CA ILE A 288 -5.42 -4.67 8.06
C ILE A 288 -4.51 -3.50 7.64
N ARG A 289 -4.38 -3.20 6.34
CA ARG A 289 -3.65 -2.01 5.86
C ARG A 289 -4.21 -0.72 6.45
N VAL A 290 -5.53 -0.56 6.43
CA VAL A 290 -6.21 0.60 7.02
C VAL A 290 -6.01 0.64 8.53
N ILE A 291 -6.13 -0.49 9.23
CA ILE A 291 -5.87 -0.55 10.68
C ILE A 291 -4.43 -0.14 11.01
N LEU A 292 -3.43 -0.61 10.26
CA LEU A 292 -2.03 -0.23 10.46
C LEU A 292 -1.80 1.26 10.21
N ALA A 293 -2.39 1.82 9.15
CA ALA A 293 -2.31 3.25 8.88
C ALA A 293 -2.94 4.08 10.00
N LEU A 294 -4.14 3.71 10.47
CA LEU A 294 -4.81 4.40 11.57
C LEU A 294 -4.07 4.24 12.90
N ALA A 295 -3.45 3.08 13.13
CA ALA A 295 -2.67 2.82 14.34
C ALA A 295 -1.35 3.60 14.40
N SER A 296 -0.85 4.10 13.26
CA SER A 296 0.35 4.98 13.26
C SER A 296 0.16 6.22 14.14
N LEU A 297 -1.06 6.76 14.22
CA LEU A 297 -1.39 7.93 15.04
C LEU A 297 -1.23 7.67 16.56
N PRO A 298 -1.93 6.70 17.17
CA PRO A 298 -1.73 6.40 18.59
C PRO A 298 -0.32 5.90 18.91
N ILE A 299 0.33 5.16 17.99
CA ILE A 299 1.73 4.75 18.17
C ILE A 299 2.64 5.98 18.24
N ALA A 300 2.48 6.94 17.33
CA ALA A 300 3.27 8.17 17.33
C ALA A 300 3.02 9.00 18.61
N ILE A 301 1.78 9.10 19.10
CA ILE A 301 1.46 9.78 20.37
C ILE A 301 2.17 9.11 21.54
N ALA A 302 2.10 7.78 21.62
CA ALA A 302 2.72 7.01 22.70
C ALA A 302 4.26 7.17 22.68
N ALA A 303 4.87 7.02 21.50
CA ALA A 303 6.30 7.16 21.30
C ALA A 303 6.78 8.58 21.60
N ASN A 304 6.01 9.60 21.22
CA ASN A 304 6.28 10.99 21.54
C ASN A 304 6.11 11.30 23.05
N SER A 305 5.14 10.69 23.72
CA SER A 305 4.99 10.84 25.18
C SER A 305 6.20 10.24 25.92
N LEU A 306 6.67 9.07 25.47
CA LEU A 306 7.89 8.44 25.98
C LEU A 306 9.12 9.33 25.74
N ARG A 307 9.19 10.03 24.60
CA ARG A 307 10.24 11.02 24.33
C ARG A 307 10.29 12.12 25.36
N ILE A 308 9.15 12.75 25.64
CA ILE A 308 9.07 13.91 26.53
C ILE A 308 9.45 13.48 27.94
N VAL A 309 8.94 12.33 28.41
CA VAL A 309 9.32 11.76 29.71
C VAL A 309 10.82 11.46 29.75
N GLY A 310 11.35 10.75 28.75
CA GLY A 310 12.78 10.41 28.69
C GLY A 310 13.67 11.65 28.67
N THR A 311 13.27 12.70 27.94
CA THR A 311 13.96 14.00 27.92
C THR A 311 13.92 14.66 29.29
N GLY A 312 12.76 14.70 29.95
CA GLY A 312 12.60 15.27 31.29
C GLY A 312 13.44 14.56 32.36
N LEU A 313 13.51 13.24 32.30
CA LEU A 313 14.37 12.45 33.20
C LEU A 313 15.86 12.72 32.93
N LEU A 314 16.25 12.78 31.66
CA LEU A 314 17.64 13.02 31.29
C LEU A 314 18.09 14.43 31.70
N VAL A 315 17.24 15.43 31.55
CA VAL A 315 17.51 16.79 31.99
C VAL A 315 17.57 16.94 33.51
N GLN A 316 16.72 16.22 34.24
CA GLN A 316 16.65 16.34 35.70
C GLN A 316 17.78 15.58 36.41
N TYR A 317 18.15 14.41 35.89
CA TYR A 317 19.13 13.52 36.52
C TYR A 317 20.49 13.50 35.82
N TRP A 318 20.59 14.09 34.63
CA TRP A 318 21.82 14.20 33.85
C TRP A 318 22.08 15.66 33.44
N ASP A 319 23.30 15.93 32.99
CA ASP A 319 23.78 17.27 32.65
C ASP A 319 22.94 17.95 31.54
N PRO A 320 22.27 19.10 31.82
CA PRO A 320 21.39 19.79 30.88
C PRO A 320 22.07 20.18 29.57
N GLN A 321 23.36 20.55 29.62
CA GLN A 321 24.12 21.00 28.46
C GLN A 321 24.45 19.86 27.48
N LYS A 322 24.38 18.59 27.91
CA LYS A 322 24.55 17.43 27.03
C LYS A 322 23.24 17.01 26.36
N ALA A 323 22.09 17.43 26.88
CA ALA A 323 20.77 17.05 26.37
C ALA A 323 20.42 17.72 25.03
N GLU A 324 20.93 18.93 24.77
CA GLU A 324 20.48 19.79 23.65
C GLU A 324 20.91 19.31 22.25
N GLY A 325 22.06 18.63 22.13
CA GLY A 325 22.63 18.26 20.83
C GLY A 325 22.49 16.78 20.47
N PHE A 326 23.45 15.98 20.92
CA PHE A 326 23.55 14.56 20.56
C PHE A 326 22.36 13.75 21.06
N PHE A 327 21.95 13.96 22.32
CA PHE A 327 20.84 13.21 22.91
C PHE A 327 19.48 13.59 22.29
N HIS A 328 19.29 14.84 21.87
CA HIS A 328 18.10 15.24 21.12
C HIS A 328 18.00 14.59 19.73
N ALA A 329 19.10 14.53 18.97
CA ALA A 329 19.09 13.86 17.66
C ALA A 329 18.96 12.33 17.80
N PHE A 330 19.71 11.74 18.73
CA PHE A 330 19.71 10.29 18.99
C PHE A 330 18.36 9.80 19.50
N SER A 331 17.72 10.53 20.41
CA SER A 331 16.38 10.20 20.91
C SER A 331 15.35 10.21 19.78
N GLY A 332 15.39 11.19 18.87
CA GLY A 332 14.47 11.24 17.72
C GLY A 332 14.54 9.99 16.83
N TRP A 333 15.74 9.55 16.46
CA TRP A 333 15.92 8.32 15.67
C TRP A 333 15.49 7.06 16.46
N LEU A 334 15.88 6.96 17.72
CA LEU A 334 15.53 5.83 18.58
C LEU A 334 14.00 5.67 18.70
N ILE A 335 13.28 6.78 18.88
CA ILE A 335 11.82 6.77 19.02
C ILE A 335 11.13 6.40 17.72
N PHE A 336 11.69 6.79 16.58
CA PHE A 336 11.22 6.31 15.29
C PHE A 336 11.38 4.79 15.14
N VAL A 337 12.53 4.22 15.54
CA VAL A 337 12.75 2.77 15.56
C VAL A 337 11.77 2.07 16.51
N VAL A 338 11.55 2.61 17.71
CA VAL A 338 10.56 2.09 18.67
C VAL A 338 9.15 2.12 18.07
N SER A 339 8.77 3.22 17.42
CA SER A 339 7.47 3.35 16.75
C SER A 339 7.28 2.30 15.65
N LEU A 340 8.34 2.03 14.87
CA LEU A 340 8.32 0.98 13.86
C LEU A 340 8.22 -0.42 14.47
N ALA A 341 8.94 -0.69 15.55
CA ALA A 341 8.84 -1.95 16.28
C ALA A 341 7.42 -2.16 16.82
N MET A 342 6.78 -1.12 17.36
CA MET A 342 5.38 -1.16 17.81
C MET A 342 4.42 -1.44 16.64
N LEU A 343 4.62 -0.81 15.49
CA LEU A 343 3.81 -1.06 14.30
C LEU A 343 3.96 -2.51 13.80
N PHE A 344 5.18 -3.03 13.77
CA PHE A 344 5.47 -4.41 13.40
C PHE A 344 4.84 -5.41 14.39
N ALA A 345 4.95 -5.14 15.69
CA ALA A 345 4.35 -5.96 16.73
C ALA A 345 2.82 -5.98 16.60
N LEU A 346 2.20 -4.83 16.33
CA LEU A 346 0.76 -4.74 16.06
C LEU A 346 0.36 -5.58 14.84
N HIS A 347 1.11 -5.48 13.75
CA HIS A 347 0.84 -6.30 12.56
C HIS A 347 0.91 -7.80 12.87
N ARG A 348 1.96 -8.24 13.58
CA ARG A 348 2.09 -9.65 14.02
C ARG A 348 0.91 -10.10 14.88
N LEU A 349 0.45 -9.26 15.81
CA LEU A 349 -0.69 -9.55 16.67
C LEU A 349 -1.99 -9.71 15.86
N LEU A 350 -2.22 -8.83 14.89
CA LEU A 350 -3.39 -8.89 13.98
C LEU A 350 -3.38 -10.18 13.13
N LEU A 351 -2.21 -10.60 12.64
CA LEU A 351 -2.04 -11.85 11.91
C LEU A 351 -2.34 -13.09 12.78
N LEU A 352 -1.86 -13.10 14.02
CA LEU A 352 -2.14 -14.20 14.96
C LEU A 352 -3.65 -14.31 15.27
N LYS A 353 -4.30 -13.16 15.50
CA LYS A 353 -5.74 -13.11 15.81
C LYS A 353 -6.60 -13.55 14.65
N THR A 354 -6.23 -13.19 13.42
CA THR A 354 -6.99 -13.56 12.23
C THR A 354 -6.82 -15.04 11.87
N ARG A 355 -5.60 -15.60 11.98
CA ARG A 355 -5.37 -17.06 11.83
C ARG A 355 -6.14 -17.87 12.87
N GLY A 356 -6.23 -17.39 14.11
CA GLY A 356 -7.00 -18.04 15.17
C GLY A 356 -8.52 -18.03 14.93
N LYS A 357 -9.05 -17.07 14.17
CA LYS A 357 -10.47 -17.05 13.76
C LYS A 357 -10.74 -18.04 12.62
N GLU A 358 -9.85 -18.10 11.63
CA GLU A 358 -9.96 -19.05 10.50
C GLU A 358 -9.81 -20.51 10.94
N ALA A 359 -9.08 -20.78 12.03
CA ALA A 359 -8.97 -22.13 12.59
C ALA A 359 -10.18 -22.56 13.45
N ARG A 360 -11.08 -21.63 13.79
CA ARG A 360 -12.28 -21.87 14.64
C ARG A 360 -13.59 -21.83 13.87
N ALA A 361 -13.59 -21.24 12.68
CA ALA A 361 -14.70 -21.27 11.72
C ALA A 361 -14.56 -22.49 10.82
#